data_AF-A0A925Y1Q3-F1
#
_entry.id   AF-A0A925Y1Q3-F1
#
_cell.length_a   1.000
_cell.length_b   1.000
_cell.length_c   1.000
_cell.angle_alpha   90.00
_cell.angle_beta   90.00
_cell.angle_gamma   90.00
#
_symmetry.space_group_name_H-M   'P 1'
#
loop_
_entity.id
_entity.type
_entity.pdbx_description
1 polymer ?
#
loop_
_entity_poly.entity_id
_entity_poly.type
_entity_poly.pdbx_seq_one_letter_code
_entity_poly.pdbx_strand_id
1 'polypeptide(L)'
;MTTLPKNWFSSSLLWNWLQRLALKDVPLQVWWERSFPARLQHALENWGATSLVGRLAEPLGLLVLCLVLAVSPFVSTTTVGILLVAALGAWVLLVLKPRFCPAVALPVLAFWLAGSVSLASSQWFTTSLDGWLKLTLYVAGFALGAHLLQRAAYRTAAIATYLLVSLPVSGYGLWQWVYGAQALATWVDQDST
;
A
#
# COMPACT_ATOMS: atom_id res chain seq x y z
N MET A 1 -14.88 25.22 31.30
CA MET A 1 -14.50 24.35 30.17
C MET A 1 -13.15 23.74 30.46
N THR A 2 -13.14 22.47 30.84
CA THR A 2 -11.99 21.70 31.29
C THR A 2 -11.13 21.28 30.11
N THR A 3 -9.87 21.71 30.09
CA THR A 3 -8.85 21.23 29.14
C THR A 3 -8.58 19.75 29.40
N LEU A 4 -8.95 18.89 28.47
CA LEU A 4 -8.56 17.48 28.49
C LEU A 4 -7.03 17.35 28.50
N PRO A 5 -6.42 16.54 29.38
CA PRO A 5 -4.98 16.37 29.41
C PRO A 5 -4.50 15.59 28.18
N LYS A 6 -3.70 16.25 27.35
CA LYS A 6 -3.26 15.84 26.01
C LYS A 6 -2.24 14.67 25.96
N ASN A 7 -1.83 14.07 27.09
CA ASN A 7 -0.53 13.38 27.13
C ASN A 7 -0.52 11.98 27.80
N TRP A 8 -1.64 11.24 27.84
CA TRP A 8 -1.63 9.92 28.51
C TRP A 8 -0.81 8.85 27.78
N PHE A 9 -0.70 8.92 26.45
CA PHE A 9 -0.01 7.88 25.66
C PHE A 9 1.48 8.15 25.39
N SER A 10 1.91 9.42 25.38
CA SER A 10 3.27 9.80 24.93
C SER A 10 4.37 9.58 25.95
N SER A 11 4.04 9.35 27.23
CA SER A 11 5.00 9.16 28.32
C SER A 11 5.17 7.69 28.75
N SER A 12 4.42 6.77 28.14
CA SER A 12 4.56 5.35 28.49
C SER A 12 5.93 4.84 28.03
N LEU A 13 6.62 4.10 28.90
CA LEU A 13 7.85 3.40 28.54
C LEU A 13 7.63 2.56 27.28
N LEU A 14 6.49 1.90 27.15
CA LEU A 14 6.06 1.15 25.96
C LEU A 14 6.08 2.00 24.69
N TRP A 15 5.62 3.25 24.74
CA TRP A 15 5.66 4.16 23.58
C TRP A 15 7.09 4.53 23.19
N ASN A 16 7.97 4.79 24.15
CA ASN A 16 9.38 5.04 23.88
C ASN A 16 10.10 3.79 23.34
N TRP A 17 9.77 2.61 23.86
CA TRP A 17 10.26 1.32 23.36
C TRP A 17 9.77 1.05 21.93
N LEU A 18 8.49 1.32 21.63
CA LEU A 18 7.92 1.22 20.29
C LEU A 18 8.53 2.24 19.33
N GLN A 19 8.83 3.47 19.77
CA GLN A 19 9.51 4.47 18.95
C GLN A 19 10.95 4.06 18.61
N ARG A 20 11.65 3.43 19.57
CA ARG A 20 12.99 2.85 19.35
C ARG A 20 12.94 1.66 18.39
N LEU A 21 11.95 0.77 18.53
CA LEU A 21 11.68 -0.32 17.58
C LEU A 21 11.23 0.19 16.20
N ALA A 22 10.59 1.36 16.14
CA ALA A 22 10.25 2.05 14.90
C ALA A 22 11.46 2.74 14.24
N LEU A 23 12.68 2.54 14.77
CA LEU A 23 13.96 3.03 14.25
C LEU A 23 13.99 4.54 13.99
N LYS A 24 13.18 5.33 14.73
CA LYS A 24 13.04 6.77 14.49
C LYS A 24 14.35 7.55 14.67
N ASP A 25 15.23 7.04 15.53
CA ASP A 25 16.53 7.65 15.86
C ASP A 25 17.71 7.02 15.11
N VAL A 26 17.49 5.99 14.29
CA VAL A 26 18.56 5.44 13.45
C VAL A 26 18.75 6.40 12.28
N PRO A 27 19.99 6.84 11.99
CA PRO A 27 20.26 7.73 10.86
C PRO A 27 20.19 6.96 9.52
N LEU A 28 19.09 6.24 9.29
CA LEU A 28 18.81 5.46 8.09
C LEU A 28 18.92 6.35 6.84
N GLN A 29 18.51 7.62 6.97
CA GLN A 29 18.60 8.59 5.90
C GLN A 29 20.06 8.91 5.54
N VAL A 30 20.93 9.10 6.53
CA VAL A 30 22.36 9.35 6.31
C VAL A 30 23.06 8.10 5.73
N TRP A 31 22.67 6.91 6.19
CA TRP A 31 23.16 5.65 5.63
C TRP A 31 22.72 5.48 4.17
N TRP A 32 21.45 5.79 3.86
CA TRP A 32 20.91 5.72 2.50
C TRP A 32 21.69 6.65 1.57
N GLU A 33 21.81 7.93 1.92
CA GLU A 33 22.51 8.95 1.12
C GLU A 33 23.95 8.59 0.73
N ARG A 34 24.65 7.82 1.58
CA ARG A 34 26.03 7.36 1.33
C ARG A 34 26.13 6.02 0.60
N SER A 35 25.01 5.33 0.43
CA SER A 35 24.96 3.98 -0.13
C SER A 35 24.97 3.99 -1.67
N PHE A 36 25.51 2.93 -2.28
CA PHE A 36 25.45 2.71 -3.74
C PHE A 36 24.03 2.84 -4.34
N PRO A 37 22.96 2.26 -3.74
CA PRO A 37 21.59 2.44 -4.24
C PRO A 37 21.14 3.90 -4.30
N ALA A 38 21.55 4.77 -3.37
CA ALA A 38 21.19 6.19 -3.44
C ALA A 38 21.91 6.92 -4.57
N ARG A 39 23.17 6.56 -4.89
CA ARG A 39 23.86 7.11 -6.06
C ARG A 39 23.17 6.74 -7.36
N LEU A 40 22.75 5.47 -7.48
CA LEU A 40 21.95 5.01 -8.61
C LEU A 40 20.63 5.77 -8.67
N GLN A 41 19.96 5.94 -7.53
CA GLN A 41 18.70 6.66 -7.42
C GLN A 41 18.82 8.13 -7.87
N HIS A 42 19.86 8.85 -7.44
CA HIS A 42 20.11 10.21 -7.91
C HIS A 42 20.41 10.30 -9.40
N ALA A 43 21.09 9.32 -9.98
CA ALA A 43 21.29 9.26 -11.43
C ALA A 43 19.96 9.06 -12.18
N LEU A 44 19.08 8.19 -11.65
CA LEU A 44 17.72 7.99 -12.16
C LEU A 44 16.85 9.25 -11.99
N GLU A 45 16.92 9.95 -10.87
CA GLU A 45 16.22 11.23 -10.64
C GLU A 45 16.59 12.28 -11.68
N ASN A 46 17.90 12.46 -11.94
CA ASN A 46 18.39 13.44 -12.90
C ASN A 46 17.94 13.14 -14.33
N TRP A 47 17.95 11.86 -14.71
CA TRP A 47 17.39 11.40 -15.99
C TRP A 47 15.86 11.54 -16.02
N GLY A 48 15.18 11.28 -14.91
CA GLY A 48 13.73 11.43 -14.74
C GLY A 48 13.27 12.88 -14.86
N ALA A 49 14.06 13.83 -14.35
CA ALA A 49 13.75 15.26 -14.39
C ALA A 49 13.77 15.82 -15.83
N THR A 50 14.64 15.27 -16.68
CA THR A 50 14.80 15.68 -18.08
C THR A 50 13.89 14.89 -19.04
N SER A 51 13.47 13.68 -18.67
CA SER A 51 12.64 12.81 -19.50
C SER A 51 11.13 13.06 -19.37
N LEU A 52 10.38 12.77 -20.45
CA LEU A 52 8.91 12.77 -20.44
C LEU A 52 8.36 11.71 -19.46
N VAL A 53 9.06 10.59 -19.31
CA VAL A 53 8.67 9.48 -18.42
C VAL A 53 8.60 9.96 -16.97
N GLY A 54 9.60 10.70 -16.47
CA GLY A 54 9.57 11.21 -15.10
C GLY A 54 8.52 12.31 -14.86
N ARG A 55 8.08 13.02 -15.90
CA ARG A 55 6.94 13.95 -15.82
C ARG A 55 5.60 13.21 -15.73
N LEU A 56 5.44 12.14 -16.51
CA LEU A 56 4.21 11.34 -16.56
C LEU A 56 4.09 10.29 -15.44
N ALA A 57 5.18 9.94 -14.76
CA ALA A 57 5.17 8.89 -13.74
C ALA A 57 4.15 9.14 -12.60
N GLU A 58 4.11 10.36 -12.06
CA GLU A 58 3.18 10.72 -10.98
C GLU A 58 1.70 10.73 -11.41
N PRO A 59 1.29 11.39 -12.52
CA PRO A 59 -0.10 11.35 -12.97
C PRO A 59 -0.53 9.94 -13.43
N LEU A 60 0.35 9.16 -14.07
CA LEU A 60 0.05 7.76 -14.41
C LEU A 60 -0.11 6.90 -13.16
N GLY A 61 0.75 7.06 -12.16
CA GLY A 61 0.62 6.37 -10.89
C GLY A 61 -0.70 6.71 -10.18
N LEU A 62 -1.10 7.98 -10.20
CA LEU A 62 -2.39 8.40 -9.64
C LEU A 62 -3.57 7.78 -10.41
N LEU A 63 -3.51 7.78 -11.74
CA LEU A 63 -4.54 7.16 -12.58
C LEU A 63 -4.69 5.67 -12.23
N VAL A 64 -3.58 4.93 -12.16
CA VAL A 64 -3.59 3.51 -11.80
C VAL A 64 -4.15 3.30 -10.39
N LEU A 65 -3.74 4.12 -9.40
CA LEU A 65 -4.27 4.02 -8.04
C LEU A 65 -5.79 4.27 -7.99
N CYS A 66 -6.28 5.31 -8.67
CA CYS A 66 -7.71 5.60 -8.74
C CYS A 66 -8.47 4.49 -9.48
N LEU A 67 -7.91 3.90 -10.54
CA LEU A 67 -8.50 2.76 -11.24
C LEU A 67 -8.61 1.53 -10.33
N VAL A 68 -7.56 1.20 -9.57
CA VAL A 68 -7.60 0.13 -8.58
C VAL A 68 -8.75 0.36 -7.60
N LEU A 69 -8.85 1.56 -7.03
CA LEU A 69 -9.91 1.89 -6.06
C LEU A 69 -11.31 1.87 -6.67
N ALA A 70 -11.46 2.30 -7.93
CA ALA A 70 -12.76 2.41 -8.57
C ALA A 70 -13.28 1.08 -9.09
N VAL A 71 -12.39 0.23 -9.60
CA VAL A 71 -12.75 -0.99 -10.32
C VAL A 71 -12.75 -2.20 -9.39
N SER A 72 -11.97 -2.20 -8.30
CA SER A 72 -11.81 -3.37 -7.42
C SER A 72 -13.12 -3.99 -6.91
N PRO A 73 -14.19 -3.25 -6.53
CA PRO A 73 -15.40 -3.89 -6.03
C PRO A 73 -16.25 -4.54 -7.12
N PHE A 74 -15.97 -4.27 -8.40
CA PHE A 74 -16.81 -4.69 -9.53
C PHE A 74 -16.18 -5.80 -10.38
N VAL A 75 -14.95 -6.20 -10.09
CA VAL A 75 -14.19 -7.15 -10.93
C VAL A 75 -13.71 -8.36 -10.15
N SER A 76 -13.37 -9.41 -10.88
CA SER A 76 -12.80 -10.64 -10.32
C SER A 76 -11.42 -10.39 -9.71
N THR A 77 -11.03 -11.25 -8.76
CA THR A 77 -9.72 -11.23 -8.11
C THR A 77 -8.56 -11.32 -9.12
N THR A 78 -8.74 -12.05 -10.23
CA THR A 78 -7.76 -12.10 -11.33
C THR A 78 -7.53 -10.74 -11.96
N THR A 79 -8.61 -9.97 -12.18
CA THR A 79 -8.53 -8.63 -12.78
C THR A 79 -7.88 -7.64 -11.82
N VAL A 80 -8.18 -7.75 -10.51
CA VAL A 80 -7.47 -6.99 -9.47
C VAL A 80 -5.97 -7.29 -9.50
N GLY A 81 -5.59 -8.56 -9.67
CA GLY A 81 -4.18 -8.95 -9.84
C GLY A 81 -3.50 -8.25 -11.01
N ILE A 82 -4.16 -8.17 -12.17
CA ILE A 82 -3.64 -7.46 -13.36
C ILE A 82 -3.48 -5.96 -13.08
N LEU A 83 -4.46 -5.33 -12.40
CA LEU A 83 -4.36 -3.93 -11.99
C LEU A 83 -3.20 -3.68 -11.01
N LEU A 84 -2.93 -4.62 -10.11
CA LEU A 84 -1.78 -4.56 -9.21
C LEU A 84 -0.44 -4.75 -9.94
N VAL A 85 -0.40 -5.53 -11.02
CA VAL A 85 0.79 -5.60 -11.89
C VAL A 85 1.04 -4.24 -12.56
N ALA A 86 -0.01 -3.56 -13.03
CA ALA A 86 0.12 -2.20 -13.54
C ALA A 86 0.56 -1.22 -12.43
N ALA A 87 0.07 -1.40 -11.20
CA ALA A 87 0.50 -0.61 -10.04
C ALA A 87 1.98 -0.84 -9.70
N LEU A 88 2.47 -2.07 -9.81
CA LEU A 88 3.88 -2.41 -9.67
C LEU A 88 4.72 -1.69 -10.74
N GLY A 89 4.30 -1.73 -12.00
CA GLY A 89 4.96 -0.99 -13.08
C GLY A 89 5.01 0.51 -12.81
N ALA A 90 3.88 1.10 -12.42
CA ALA A 90 3.80 2.51 -12.06
C ALA A 90 4.66 2.87 -10.85
N TRP A 91 4.73 2.00 -9.84
CA TRP A 91 5.59 2.20 -8.68
C TRP A 91 7.07 2.15 -9.05
N VAL A 92 7.49 1.21 -9.91
CA VAL A 92 8.86 1.14 -10.42
C VAL A 92 9.25 2.44 -11.15
N LEU A 93 8.33 3.01 -11.93
CA LEU A 93 8.53 4.33 -12.56
C LEU A 93 8.61 5.49 -11.55
N LEU A 94 8.14 5.31 -10.31
CA LEU A 94 8.20 6.31 -9.25
C LEU A 94 9.38 6.12 -8.30
N VAL A 95 10.11 5.01 -8.40
CA VAL A 95 11.40 4.81 -7.71
C VAL A 95 12.41 5.90 -8.11
N LEU A 96 12.23 6.51 -9.30
CA LEU A 96 12.99 7.65 -9.80
C LEU A 96 12.77 8.97 -9.01
N LYS A 97 11.84 9.04 -8.04
CA LYS A 97 11.60 10.25 -7.23
C LYS A 97 11.48 9.88 -5.75
N PRO A 98 12.56 9.54 -5.03
CA PRO A 98 12.46 9.19 -3.61
C PRO A 98 11.67 10.25 -2.86
N ARG A 99 10.71 9.76 -2.09
CA ARG A 99 10.10 10.53 -1.03
C ARG A 99 10.39 9.82 0.29
N PHE A 100 10.22 10.57 1.37
CA PHE A 100 10.45 10.07 2.71
C PHE A 100 9.76 8.71 2.91
N CYS A 101 10.51 7.71 3.36
CA CYS A 101 9.98 6.40 3.69
C CYS A 101 9.04 6.56 4.90
N PRO A 102 7.73 6.30 4.79
CA PRO A 102 6.85 6.34 5.94
C PRO A 102 7.31 5.30 6.97
N ALA A 103 7.07 5.55 8.26
CA ALA A 103 7.49 4.64 9.34
C ALA A 103 6.96 3.20 9.17
N VAL A 104 5.82 3.04 8.49
CA VAL A 104 5.22 1.74 8.15
C VAL A 104 5.99 0.96 7.07
N ALA A 105 6.81 1.63 6.25
CA ALA A 105 7.55 0.96 5.18
C ALA A 105 8.53 -0.10 5.69
N LEU A 106 9.14 0.12 6.87
CA LEU A 106 10.11 -0.82 7.43
C LEU A 106 9.45 -2.14 7.90
N PRO A 107 8.35 -2.13 8.69
CA PRO A 107 7.57 -3.34 8.96
C PRO A 107 7.09 -4.06 7.70
N VAL A 108 6.63 -3.31 6.68
CA VAL A 108 6.18 -3.91 5.41
C VAL A 108 7.33 -4.59 4.67
N LEU A 109 8.50 -3.96 4.63
CA LEU A 109 9.70 -4.55 4.04
C LEU A 109 10.14 -5.81 4.81
N ALA A 110 10.14 -5.75 6.14
CA ALA A 110 10.46 -6.90 6.98
C ALA A 110 9.50 -8.07 6.74
N PHE A 111 8.21 -7.78 6.61
CA PHE A 111 7.19 -8.78 6.28
C PHE A 111 7.41 -9.38 4.89
N TRP A 112 7.74 -8.56 3.89
CA TRP A 112 8.06 -9.05 2.54
C TRP A 112 9.33 -9.92 2.52
N LEU A 113 10.36 -9.56 3.28
CA LEU A 113 11.57 -10.37 3.44
C LEU A 113 11.28 -11.71 4.12
N ALA A 114 10.46 -11.71 5.19
CA ALA A 114 10.04 -12.94 5.84
C ALA A 114 9.28 -13.87 4.88
N GLY A 115 8.38 -13.31 4.07
CA GLY A 115 7.69 -14.06 3.01
C GLY A 115 8.66 -14.62 1.96
N SER A 116 9.71 -13.89 1.62
CA SER A 116 10.74 -14.33 0.67
C SER A 116 11.59 -15.48 1.23
N VAL A 117 11.96 -15.41 2.51
CA VAL A 117 12.63 -16.51 3.22
C VAL A 117 11.71 -17.74 3.28
N SER A 118 10.43 -17.54 3.60
CA SER A 118 9.44 -18.62 3.62
C SER A 118 9.31 -19.32 2.27
N LEU A 119 9.25 -18.56 1.17
CA LEU A 119 9.25 -19.10 -0.20
C LEU A 119 10.52 -19.93 -0.47
N ALA A 120 11.69 -19.40 -0.13
CA ALA A 120 12.97 -20.09 -0.35
C ALA A 120 13.12 -21.39 0.45
N SER A 121 12.50 -21.45 1.64
CA SER A 121 12.50 -22.64 2.50
C SER A 121 11.37 -23.63 2.22
N SER A 122 10.46 -23.34 1.28
CA SER A 122 9.25 -24.12 1.09
C SER A 122 9.50 -25.43 0.36
N GLN A 123 8.88 -26.50 0.87
CA GLN A 123 8.80 -27.80 0.20
C GLN A 123 7.80 -27.79 -0.97
N TRP A 124 6.81 -26.89 -0.94
CA TRP A 124 5.74 -26.76 -1.94
C TRP A 124 5.91 -25.46 -2.71
N PHE A 125 6.98 -25.37 -3.49
CA PHE A 125 7.42 -24.12 -4.13
C PHE A 125 6.33 -23.47 -4.99
N THR A 126 5.57 -24.24 -5.77
CA THR A 126 4.52 -23.72 -6.67
C THR A 126 3.39 -23.03 -5.91
N THR A 127 2.90 -23.64 -4.83
CA THR A 127 1.84 -23.07 -3.99
C THR A 127 2.35 -21.88 -3.20
N SER A 128 3.58 -21.95 -2.68
CA SER A 128 4.19 -20.83 -1.97
C SER A 128 4.49 -19.64 -2.88
N LEU A 129 4.82 -19.89 -4.15
CA LEU A 129 5.06 -18.86 -5.16
C LEU A 129 3.80 -18.03 -5.43
N ASP A 130 2.63 -18.67 -5.52
CA ASP A 130 1.34 -17.97 -5.68
C ASP A 130 1.07 -16.99 -4.50
N GLY A 131 1.30 -17.45 -3.27
CA GLY A 131 1.19 -16.60 -2.08
C GLY A 131 2.19 -15.43 -2.08
N TRP A 132 3.44 -15.70 -2.44
CA TRP A 132 4.49 -14.69 -2.51
C TRP A 132 4.25 -13.66 -3.63
N LEU A 133 3.70 -14.09 -4.77
CA LEU A 133 3.29 -13.18 -5.86
C LEU A 133 2.21 -12.22 -5.37
N LYS A 134 1.15 -12.75 -4.74
CA LYS A 134 0.08 -11.92 -4.16
C LYS A 134 0.64 -10.92 -3.16
N LEU A 135 1.50 -11.37 -2.25
CA LEU A 135 2.18 -10.51 -1.28
C LEU A 135 2.94 -9.38 -1.98
N THR A 136 3.74 -9.70 -2.99
CA THR A 136 4.54 -8.72 -3.73
C THR A 136 3.66 -7.70 -4.44
N LEU A 137 2.56 -8.14 -5.06
CA LEU A 137 1.59 -7.24 -5.70
C LEU A 137 0.91 -6.30 -4.71
N TYR A 138 0.51 -6.79 -3.53
CA TYR A 138 -0.06 -5.94 -2.48
C TYR A 138 0.96 -4.96 -1.91
N VAL A 139 2.21 -5.40 -1.68
CA VAL A 139 3.29 -4.51 -1.23
C VAL A 139 3.58 -3.43 -2.26
N ALA A 140 3.54 -3.76 -3.55
CA ALA A 140 3.71 -2.78 -4.63
C ALA A 140 2.57 -1.75 -4.67
N GLY A 141 1.32 -2.20 -4.56
CA GLY A 141 0.16 -1.30 -4.46
C GLY A 141 0.24 -0.41 -3.22
N PHE A 142 0.66 -0.97 -2.08
CA PHE A 142 0.94 -0.20 -0.87
C PHE A 142 2.03 0.83 -1.11
N ALA A 143 3.15 0.46 -1.73
CA ALA A 143 4.28 1.36 -1.97
C ALA A 143 3.91 2.50 -2.93
N LEU A 144 3.10 2.22 -3.95
CA LEU A 144 2.51 3.21 -4.84
C LEU A 144 1.67 4.24 -4.06
N GLY A 145 0.72 3.75 -3.25
CA GLY A 145 -0.13 4.60 -2.41
C GLY A 145 0.68 5.41 -1.40
N ALA A 146 1.60 4.75 -0.68
CA ALA A 146 2.49 5.34 0.30
C ALA A 146 3.36 6.46 -0.27
N HIS A 147 3.73 6.38 -1.55
CA HIS A 147 4.45 7.43 -2.26
C HIS A 147 3.52 8.57 -2.70
N LEU A 148 2.41 8.25 -3.38
CA LEU A 148 1.54 9.26 -4.00
C LEU A 148 0.75 10.08 -2.98
N LEU A 149 0.21 9.43 -1.94
CA LEU A 149 -0.69 10.03 -0.94
C LEU A 149 0.01 11.01 0.02
N GLN A 150 1.34 11.14 -0.07
CA GLN A 150 2.09 12.19 0.63
C GLN A 150 1.72 13.58 0.12
N ARG A 151 1.30 13.70 -1.16
CA ARG A 151 0.77 14.96 -1.71
C ARG A 151 -0.70 15.12 -1.37
N ALA A 152 -1.06 16.26 -0.80
CA ALA A 152 -2.43 16.55 -0.39
C ALA A 152 -3.45 16.43 -1.54
N ALA A 153 -3.13 16.96 -2.73
CA ALA A 153 -4.01 16.89 -3.89
C ALA A 153 -4.31 15.43 -4.33
N TYR A 154 -3.30 14.56 -4.35
CA TYR A 154 -3.45 13.16 -4.74
C TYR A 154 -4.22 12.37 -3.68
N ARG A 155 -3.98 12.67 -2.40
CA ARG A 155 -4.77 12.12 -1.31
C ARG A 155 -6.23 12.51 -1.41
N THR A 156 -6.53 13.78 -1.69
CA THR A 156 -7.91 14.24 -1.90
C THR A 156 -8.57 13.51 -3.07
N ALA A 157 -7.88 13.37 -4.20
CA ALA A 157 -8.40 12.63 -5.36
C ALA A 157 -8.68 11.16 -5.04
N ALA A 158 -7.76 10.48 -4.35
CA ALA A 158 -7.93 9.08 -3.96
C ALA A 158 -9.11 8.89 -2.98
N ILE A 159 -9.22 9.76 -1.97
CA ILE A 159 -10.34 9.75 -1.02
C ILE A 159 -11.66 10.03 -1.75
N ALA A 160 -11.71 11.04 -2.61
CA ALA A 160 -12.90 11.35 -3.40
C ALA A 160 -13.31 10.16 -4.29
N THR A 161 -12.35 9.50 -4.94
CA THR A 161 -12.60 8.30 -5.76
C THR A 161 -13.19 7.18 -4.90
N TYR A 162 -12.57 6.89 -3.75
CA TYR A 162 -13.04 5.87 -2.82
C TYR A 162 -14.47 6.17 -2.33
N LEU A 163 -14.74 7.41 -1.93
CA LEU A 163 -16.07 7.82 -1.46
C LEU A 163 -17.13 7.69 -2.57
N LEU A 164 -16.84 8.17 -3.77
CA LEU A 164 -17.75 8.07 -4.91
C LEU A 164 -18.07 6.62 -5.28
N VAL A 165 -17.12 5.71 -5.14
CA VAL A 165 -17.28 4.28 -5.44
C VAL A 165 -18.00 3.56 -4.30
N SER A 166 -17.75 3.95 -3.05
CA SER A 166 -18.47 3.37 -1.91
C SER A 166 -19.96 3.65 -1.92
N LEU A 167 -20.40 4.81 -2.44
CA LEU A 167 -21.83 5.17 -2.51
C LEU A 167 -22.70 4.14 -3.26
N PRO A 168 -22.43 3.80 -4.54
CA PRO A 168 -23.20 2.79 -5.25
C PRO A 168 -23.02 1.39 -4.66
N VAL A 169 -21.84 1.03 -4.15
CA VAL A 169 -21.60 -0.28 -3.51
C VAL A 169 -22.46 -0.42 -2.25
N SER A 170 -22.51 0.60 -1.40
CA SER A 170 -23.39 0.63 -0.22
C SER A 170 -24.86 0.62 -0.61
N GLY A 171 -25.25 1.36 -1.66
CA GLY A 171 -26.61 1.32 -2.19
C GLY A 171 -27.03 -0.07 -2.68
N TYR A 172 -26.12 -0.76 -3.38
CA TYR A 172 -26.33 -2.14 -3.82
C TYR A 172 -26.43 -3.11 -2.63
N GLY A 173 -25.60 -2.96 -1.60
CA GLY A 173 -25.69 -3.77 -0.38
C GLY A 173 -27.02 -3.58 0.36
N LEU A 174 -27.52 -2.35 0.45
CA LEU A 174 -28.83 -2.07 1.02
C LEU A 174 -29.95 -2.70 0.19
N TRP A 175 -29.83 -2.63 -1.14
CA TRP A 175 -30.77 -3.28 -2.05
C TRP A 175 -30.78 -4.80 -1.84
N GLN A 176 -29.61 -5.45 -1.77
CA GLN A 176 -29.51 -6.89 -1.47
C GLN A 176 -30.18 -7.27 -0.14
N TRP A 177 -30.04 -6.43 0.89
CA TRP A 177 -30.69 -6.64 2.18
C TRP A 177 -32.22 -6.58 2.08
N VAL A 178 -32.78 -5.59 1.37
CA VAL A 178 -34.23 -5.44 1.19
C VAL A 178 -34.83 -6.64 0.45
N TYR A 179 -34.15 -7.18 -0.55
CA TYR A 179 -34.63 -8.32 -1.35
C TYR A 179 -34.31 -9.68 -0.73
N GLY A 180 -33.74 -9.71 0.49
CA GLY A 180 -33.42 -10.96 1.19
C GLY A 180 -32.42 -11.83 0.43
N ALA A 181 -31.47 -11.22 -0.29
CA ALA A 181 -30.44 -11.96 -1.02
C ALA A 181 -29.65 -12.85 -0.06
N GLN A 182 -29.36 -14.08 -0.49
CA GLN A 182 -28.61 -15.03 0.32
C GLN A 182 -27.23 -14.45 0.64
N ALA A 183 -26.87 -14.44 1.92
CA ALA A 183 -25.56 -13.98 2.35
C ALA A 183 -24.53 -15.06 2.02
N LEU A 184 -23.77 -14.89 0.93
CA LEU A 184 -22.75 -15.85 0.48
C LEU A 184 -21.55 -16.00 1.45
N ALA A 185 -21.45 -15.16 2.48
CA ALA A 185 -20.39 -15.20 3.47
C ALA A 185 -20.86 -14.68 4.83
N THR A 186 -21.59 -15.50 5.58
CA THR A 186 -21.71 -15.30 7.04
C THR A 186 -20.55 -16.01 7.72
N TRP A 187 -19.91 -15.38 8.71
CA TRP A 187 -18.97 -16.02 9.65
C TRP A 187 -19.66 -17.05 10.58
N VAL A 188 -20.88 -17.43 10.23
CA VAL A 188 -21.73 -18.40 10.89
C VAL A 188 -22.00 -19.46 9.83
N ASP A 189 -21.50 -20.68 10.05
CA ASP A 189 -21.86 -21.83 9.24
C ASP A 189 -23.38 -22.04 9.36
N GLN A 190 -24.09 -21.85 8.26
CA GLN A 190 -25.56 -22.02 8.24
C GLN A 190 -25.98 -23.48 8.46
N ASP A 191 -25.05 -24.43 8.28
CA ASP A 191 -25.27 -25.88 8.38
C ASP A 191 -24.71 -26.51 9.68
N SER A 192 -24.31 -25.70 10.66
CA SER A 192 -23.95 -26.23 11.98
C SER A 192 -25.20 -26.45 12.84
N THR A 193 -25.67 -27.69 12.89
CA THR A 193 -26.72 -28.15 13.85
C THR A 193 -26.16 -28.39 15.24
#